data_AF-A0AAD1RRC8-F1
#
_entry.id   AF-A0AAD1RRC8-F1
#
_cell.length_a   1.000
_cell.length_b   1.000
_cell.length_c   1.000
_cell.angle_alpha   90.00
_cell.angle_beta   90.00
_cell.angle_gamma   90.00
#
_symmetry.space_group_name_H-M   'P 1'
#
loop_
_entity.id
_entity.type
_entity.pdbx_description
1 polymer ?
#
loop_
_entity_poly.entity_id
_entity_poly.type
_entity_poly.pdbx_seq_one_letter_code
_entity_poly.pdbx_strand_id
1 'polypeptide(L)'
;MRQETHLRAAKTHRLMDRRFPDSFHSTHPTARKAGVAILLASDLHFHRSDTMADPNGRYLFVKGTVAQKTYTFASIYAPNTKQAKFFRNTLLKLANFTEDALMVGGNFNTPLDPILDSSIGHSSIPQTAIRTIRRILRDMRLVDTWRILHPEDRDYTHYSAMHNRHARIDYLFIQQEELQRLLEADIRPTPWSDHSAVYMRMESPLYRPTRTIWRLN
;
A
#
# COMPACT_ATOMS: atom_id res chain seq x y z
N MET A 1 -2.78 5.93 -2.58
CA MET A 1 -3.87 5.00 -2.21
C MET A 1 -4.54 5.53 -0.94
N ARG A 2 -5.83 5.31 -0.73
CA ARG A 2 -6.55 5.75 0.47
C ARG A 2 -7.35 4.61 1.08
N GLN A 3 -7.40 4.55 2.40
CA GLN A 3 -8.22 3.62 3.18
C GLN A 3 -9.19 4.42 4.06
N GLU A 4 -10.14 3.73 4.71
CA GLU A 4 -11.15 4.34 5.59
C GLU A 4 -11.96 5.45 4.92
N THR A 5 -12.28 5.30 3.63
CA THR A 5 -13.02 6.34 2.92
C THR A 5 -14.41 6.58 3.53
N HIS A 6 -14.99 5.56 4.18
CA HIS A 6 -16.29 5.60 4.85
C HIS A 6 -17.43 6.12 3.94
N LEU A 7 -17.21 6.04 2.63
CA LEU A 7 -18.19 6.43 1.63
C LEU A 7 -19.14 5.27 1.37
N ARG A 8 -20.41 5.64 1.16
CA ARG A 8 -21.38 4.75 0.53
C ARG A 8 -21.09 4.70 -0.97
N ALA A 9 -21.45 3.59 -1.63
CA ALA A 9 -21.28 3.42 -3.07
C ALA A 9 -21.84 4.62 -3.88
N ALA A 10 -23.00 5.15 -3.50
CA ALA A 10 -23.61 6.32 -4.17
C ALA A 10 -22.83 7.65 -4.02
N LYS A 11 -21.82 7.71 -3.14
CA LYS A 11 -21.05 8.92 -2.82
C LYS A 11 -19.58 8.86 -3.26
N THR A 12 -19.17 7.85 -4.01
CA THR A 12 -17.80 7.71 -4.53
C THR A 12 -17.37 8.89 -5.41
N HIS A 13 -18.31 9.57 -6.06
CA HIS A 13 -18.06 10.81 -6.82
C HIS A 13 -17.34 11.90 -6.01
N ARG A 14 -17.42 11.88 -4.67
CA ARG A 14 -16.71 12.83 -3.79
C ARG A 14 -15.20 12.66 -3.77
N LEU A 15 -14.70 11.51 -4.24
CA LEU A 15 -13.27 11.25 -4.40
C LEU A 15 -12.76 11.59 -5.80
N MET A 16 -13.65 12.02 -6.71
CA MET A 16 -13.24 12.46 -8.04
C MET A 16 -12.56 13.81 -7.93
N ASP A 17 -11.34 13.87 -8.41
CA ASP A 17 -10.53 15.07 -8.52
C ASP A 17 -9.99 15.10 -9.95
N ARG A 18 -10.03 16.27 -10.60
CA ARG A 18 -9.56 16.42 -11.99
C ARG A 18 -8.09 16.03 -12.17
N ARG A 19 -7.29 16.10 -11.10
CA ARG A 19 -5.88 15.65 -11.10
C ARG A 19 -5.73 14.13 -11.13
N PHE A 20 -6.79 13.41 -10.76
CA PHE A 20 -6.82 11.95 -10.65
C PHE A 20 -8.03 11.39 -11.42
N PRO A 21 -8.04 11.48 -12.77
CA PRO A 21 -9.18 11.03 -13.57
C PRO A 21 -9.43 9.52 -13.41
N ASP A 22 -8.37 8.74 -13.22
CA ASP A 22 -8.44 7.31 -12.96
C ASP A 22 -8.59 7.05 -11.46
N SER A 23 -9.83 7.01 -11.00
CA SER A 23 -10.17 6.71 -9.60
C SER A 23 -10.97 5.41 -9.46
N PHE A 24 -10.42 4.47 -8.69
CA PHE A 24 -11.00 3.16 -8.45
C PHE A 24 -11.38 3.04 -6.99
N HIS A 25 -12.52 2.40 -6.70
CA HIS A 25 -13.10 2.36 -5.36
C HIS A 25 -13.65 0.97 -5.03
N SER A 26 -13.48 0.59 -3.77
CA SER A 26 -14.20 -0.53 -3.15
C SER A 26 -14.81 0.01 -1.86
N THR A 27 -16.13 -0.06 -1.72
CA THR A 27 -16.88 0.50 -0.59
C THR A 27 -17.80 -0.54 0.02
N HIS A 28 -18.02 -0.46 1.32
CA HIS A 28 -19.04 -1.31 1.96
C HIS A 28 -20.45 -0.93 1.44
N PRO A 29 -21.32 -1.91 1.13
CA PRO A 29 -22.57 -1.67 0.40
C PRO A 29 -23.57 -0.82 1.18
N THR A 30 -23.70 -1.04 2.49
CA THR A 30 -24.77 -0.45 3.31
C THR A 30 -24.26 0.49 4.42
N ALA A 31 -23.24 0.08 5.16
CA ALA A 31 -22.66 0.85 6.25
C ALA A 31 -21.56 1.82 5.79
N ARG A 32 -21.41 2.95 6.50
CA ARG A 32 -20.26 3.86 6.38
C ARG A 32 -19.08 3.32 7.18
N LYS A 33 -18.54 2.19 6.75
CA LYS A 33 -17.40 1.52 7.38
C LYS A 33 -16.47 1.00 6.31
N ALA A 34 -15.18 0.97 6.60
CA ALA A 34 -14.15 0.59 5.64
C ALA A 34 -14.22 1.43 4.36
N GLY A 35 -13.65 0.91 3.28
CA GLY A 35 -13.58 1.57 2.00
C GLY A 35 -12.14 1.86 1.64
N VAL A 36 -11.77 1.48 0.42
CA VAL A 36 -10.43 1.71 -0.13
C VAL A 36 -10.54 2.32 -1.51
N ALA A 37 -9.57 3.16 -1.85
CA ALA A 37 -9.49 3.83 -3.13
C ALA A 37 -8.07 3.87 -3.67
N ILE A 38 -7.94 3.72 -4.98
CA ILE A 38 -6.70 3.94 -5.73
C ILE A 38 -6.98 5.09 -6.69
N LEU A 39 -6.19 6.15 -6.56
CA LEU A 39 -6.27 7.33 -7.40
C LEU A 39 -4.97 7.41 -8.18
N LEU A 40 -5.05 7.45 -9.51
CA LEU A 40 -3.91 7.55 -10.40
C LEU A 40 -3.97 8.90 -11.12
N ALA A 41 -2.83 9.57 -11.15
CA ALA A 41 -2.71 10.88 -11.78
C ALA A 41 -2.70 10.75 -13.31
N SER A 42 -3.22 11.77 -14.00
CA SER A 42 -3.37 11.75 -15.47
C SER A 42 -2.06 11.61 -16.23
N ASP A 43 -0.96 12.11 -15.65
CA ASP A 43 0.40 12.06 -16.19
C ASP A 43 1.04 10.67 -16.13
N LEU A 44 0.46 9.73 -15.38
CA LEU A 44 0.94 8.34 -15.34
C LEU A 44 0.66 7.60 -16.66
N HIS A 45 -0.29 8.07 -17.48
CA HIS A 45 -0.74 7.40 -18.71
C HIS A 45 -1.09 5.93 -18.47
N PHE A 46 -1.85 5.66 -17.41
CA PHE A 46 -2.21 4.32 -17.00
C PHE A 46 -3.36 3.75 -17.85
N HIS A 47 -3.12 2.60 -18.48
CA HIS A 47 -4.14 1.89 -19.24
C HIS A 47 -4.65 0.69 -18.44
N ARG A 48 -5.78 0.85 -17.76
CA ARG A 48 -6.39 -0.21 -16.94
C ARG A 48 -6.78 -1.43 -17.77
N SER A 49 -6.35 -2.61 -17.35
CA SER A 49 -6.73 -3.90 -17.93
C SER A 49 -7.72 -4.69 -17.07
N ASP A 50 -7.56 -4.69 -15.75
CA ASP A 50 -8.43 -5.44 -14.84
C ASP A 50 -8.57 -4.79 -13.46
N THR A 51 -9.60 -5.14 -12.71
CA THR A 51 -9.86 -4.64 -11.36
C THR A 51 -10.54 -5.70 -10.50
N MET A 52 -10.00 -5.96 -9.31
CA MET A 52 -10.59 -6.83 -8.31
C MET A 52 -10.88 -6.05 -7.03
N ALA A 53 -12.16 -5.95 -6.67
CA ALA A 53 -12.62 -5.20 -5.50
C ALA A 53 -13.25 -6.13 -4.47
N ASP A 54 -12.96 -5.89 -3.19
CA ASP A 54 -13.67 -6.54 -2.10
C ASP A 54 -15.10 -6.00 -1.99
N PRO A 55 -16.14 -6.84 -1.88
CA PRO A 55 -17.50 -6.37 -1.66
C PRO A 55 -17.68 -5.61 -0.34
N ASN A 56 -16.77 -5.75 0.63
CA ASN A 56 -16.86 -5.11 1.94
C ASN A 56 -15.91 -3.92 2.12
N GLY A 57 -15.25 -3.44 1.07
CA GLY A 57 -14.39 -2.27 1.15
C GLY A 57 -13.03 -2.53 1.81
N ARG A 58 -12.54 -3.78 1.83
CA ARG A 58 -11.29 -4.15 2.53
C ARG A 58 -10.06 -4.28 1.63
N TYR A 59 -10.24 -4.50 0.33
CA TYR A 59 -9.14 -4.44 -0.62
C TYR A 59 -9.62 -4.02 -2.00
N LEU A 60 -8.70 -3.48 -2.78
CA LEU A 60 -8.89 -3.11 -4.17
C LEU A 60 -7.58 -3.33 -4.90
N PHE A 61 -7.63 -4.13 -5.96
CA PHE A 61 -6.52 -4.39 -6.86
C PHE A 61 -6.87 -3.81 -8.22
N VAL A 62 -5.94 -3.05 -8.79
CA VAL A 62 -6.09 -2.43 -10.11
C VAL A 62 -4.87 -2.85 -10.92
N LYS A 63 -5.10 -3.52 -12.04
CA LYS A 63 -4.06 -3.96 -12.97
C LYS A 63 -4.18 -3.17 -14.27
N GLY A 64 -3.04 -2.80 -14.85
CA GLY A 64 -2.98 -2.07 -16.11
C GLY A 64 -1.55 -1.81 -16.55
N THR A 65 -1.39 -1.16 -17.69
CA THR A 65 -0.08 -0.96 -18.32
C THR A 65 0.36 0.48 -18.20
N VAL A 66 1.66 0.68 -17.90
CA VAL A 66 2.37 1.96 -17.98
C VAL A 66 3.67 1.71 -18.73
N ALA A 67 3.96 2.50 -19.76
CA ALA A 67 5.21 2.38 -20.52
C ALA A 67 5.52 0.96 -21.02
N GLN A 68 4.50 0.24 -21.52
CA GLN A 68 4.58 -1.15 -22.00
C GLN A 68 4.86 -2.22 -20.92
N LYS A 69 4.89 -1.85 -19.65
CA LYS A 69 5.01 -2.79 -18.52
C LYS A 69 3.71 -2.86 -17.73
N THR A 70 3.30 -4.06 -17.32
CA THR A 70 2.11 -4.23 -16.50
C THR A 70 2.41 -3.91 -15.04
N TYR A 71 1.52 -3.17 -14.39
CA TYR A 71 1.56 -2.84 -12.98
C TYR A 71 0.26 -3.25 -12.32
N THR A 72 0.39 -3.86 -11.15
CA THR A 72 -0.69 -4.12 -10.22
C THR A 72 -0.52 -3.20 -9.01
N PHE A 73 -1.53 -2.36 -8.78
CA PHE A 73 -1.64 -1.55 -7.57
C PHE A 73 -2.66 -2.19 -6.64
N ALA A 74 -2.26 -2.49 -5.42
CA ALA A 74 -3.12 -3.09 -4.41
C ALA A 74 -3.25 -2.19 -3.20
N SER A 75 -4.48 -1.79 -2.87
CA SER A 75 -4.80 -1.09 -1.63
C SER A 75 -5.48 -2.06 -0.67
N ILE A 76 -4.91 -2.26 0.52
CA ILE A 76 -5.43 -3.19 1.55
C ILE A 76 -5.82 -2.42 2.82
N TYR A 77 -6.96 -2.76 3.39
CA TYR A 77 -7.41 -2.29 4.70
C TYR A 77 -7.81 -3.49 5.56
N ALA A 78 -6.92 -3.91 6.45
CA ALA A 78 -7.14 -5.08 7.27
C ALA A 78 -8.19 -4.83 8.37
N PRO A 79 -9.02 -5.82 8.70
CA PRO A 79 -9.92 -5.72 9.84
C PRO A 79 -9.14 -5.74 11.17
N ASN A 80 -9.74 -5.27 12.27
CA ASN A 80 -9.16 -5.38 13.62
C ASN A 80 -9.24 -6.80 14.21
N THR A 81 -10.01 -7.70 13.58
CA THR A 81 -10.19 -9.08 14.04
C THR A 81 -9.93 -10.06 12.90
N LYS A 82 -9.49 -11.28 13.24
CA LYS A 82 -9.22 -12.35 12.27
C LYS A 82 -8.21 -11.96 11.17
N GLN A 83 -7.26 -11.08 11.48
CA GLN A 83 -6.25 -10.54 10.55
C GLN A 83 -5.46 -11.64 9.84
N ALA A 84 -5.00 -12.67 10.55
CA ALA A 84 -4.23 -13.76 9.95
C ALA A 84 -4.96 -14.44 8.79
N LYS A 85 -6.26 -14.75 8.97
CA LYS A 85 -7.10 -15.36 7.94
C LYS A 85 -7.36 -14.39 6.79
N PHE A 86 -7.60 -13.11 7.11
CA PHE A 86 -7.77 -12.07 6.11
C PHE A 86 -6.54 -11.94 5.22
N PHE A 87 -5.35 -11.74 5.78
CA PHE A 87 -4.11 -11.60 5.01
C PHE A 87 -3.81 -12.83 4.17
N ARG A 88 -3.94 -14.04 4.73
CA ARG A 88 -3.75 -15.28 3.96
C ARG A 88 -4.64 -15.30 2.71
N ASN A 89 -5.93 -15.04 2.86
CA ASN A 89 -6.86 -15.10 1.73
C ASN A 89 -6.64 -13.95 0.73
N THR A 90 -6.43 -12.73 1.23
CA THR A 90 -6.28 -11.52 0.40
C THR A 90 -4.96 -11.55 -0.38
N LEU A 91 -3.85 -11.93 0.25
CA LEU A 91 -2.55 -12.00 -0.40
C LEU A 91 -2.47 -13.15 -1.42
N LEU A 92 -3.12 -14.30 -1.17
CA LEU A 92 -3.23 -15.37 -2.18
C LEU A 92 -4.02 -14.93 -3.41
N LYS A 93 -5.14 -14.21 -3.21
CA LYS A 93 -5.87 -13.61 -4.34
C LYS A 93 -5.01 -12.62 -5.10
N LEU A 94 -4.26 -11.78 -4.38
CA LEU A 94 -3.38 -10.78 -4.99
C LEU A 94 -2.26 -11.44 -5.80
N ALA A 95 -1.65 -12.51 -5.29
CA ALA A 95 -0.62 -13.27 -5.99
C ALA A 95 -1.14 -13.83 -7.33
N ASN A 96 -2.37 -14.34 -7.37
CA ASN A 96 -2.98 -14.86 -8.60
C ASN A 96 -3.47 -13.75 -9.57
N PHE A 97 -3.70 -12.54 -9.05
CA PHE A 97 -4.16 -11.40 -9.86
C PHE A 97 -3.00 -10.64 -10.52
N THR A 98 -1.85 -10.64 -9.84
CA THR A 98 -0.62 -9.96 -10.27
C THR A 98 0.00 -10.68 -11.46
N GLU A 99 0.68 -9.93 -12.32
CA GLU A 99 1.31 -10.45 -13.54
C GLU A 99 2.79 -10.06 -13.60
N ASP A 100 3.08 -8.76 -13.69
CA ASP A 100 4.44 -8.22 -13.68
C ASP A 100 4.73 -7.53 -12.34
N ALA A 101 4.80 -6.19 -12.33
CA ALA A 101 5.17 -5.41 -11.15
C ALA A 101 4.00 -5.24 -10.17
N LEU A 102 4.28 -5.40 -8.88
CA LEU A 102 3.31 -5.23 -7.79
C LEU A 102 3.73 -4.14 -6.82
N MET A 103 2.79 -3.23 -6.54
CA MET A 103 2.89 -2.25 -5.47
C MET A 103 1.69 -2.41 -4.54
N VAL A 104 1.95 -2.62 -3.25
CA VAL A 104 0.91 -2.83 -2.23
C VAL A 104 0.99 -1.72 -1.20
N GLY A 105 -0.07 -0.94 -1.05
CA GLY A 105 -0.21 0.01 0.03
C GLY A 105 -1.37 -0.33 0.93
N GLY A 106 -1.29 0.02 2.21
CA GLY A 106 -2.44 -0.21 3.07
C GLY A 106 -2.23 -0.04 4.55
N ASN A 107 -3.34 0.07 5.25
CA ASN A 107 -3.42 -0.02 6.70
C ASN A 107 -3.63 -1.50 7.08
N PHE A 108 -2.61 -2.09 7.69
CA PHE A 108 -2.59 -3.49 8.11
C PHE A 108 -3.17 -3.68 9.51
N ASN A 109 -3.43 -2.60 10.26
CA ASN A 109 -3.89 -2.61 11.64
C ASN A 109 -3.04 -3.50 12.56
N THR A 110 -1.77 -3.74 12.22
CA THR A 110 -0.85 -4.61 12.93
C THR A 110 0.60 -4.23 12.63
N PRO A 111 1.44 -4.06 13.66
CA PRO A 111 2.90 -3.96 13.51
C PRO A 111 3.50 -5.27 12.96
N LEU A 112 4.26 -5.21 11.87
CA LEU A 112 4.94 -6.38 11.28
C LEU A 112 6.24 -6.72 12.01
N ASP A 113 6.89 -5.73 12.61
CA ASP A 113 7.97 -5.93 13.56
C ASP A 113 7.62 -5.25 14.90
N PRO A 114 6.95 -5.94 15.84
CA PRO A 114 6.45 -5.31 17.05
C PRO A 114 7.51 -4.58 17.88
N ILE A 115 8.78 -4.99 17.79
CA ILE A 115 9.88 -4.36 18.52
C ILE A 115 10.16 -2.95 17.97
N LEU A 116 10.23 -2.81 16.64
CA LEU A 116 10.55 -1.54 15.99
C LEU A 116 9.30 -0.72 15.68
N ASP A 117 8.22 -1.38 15.27
CA ASP A 117 6.99 -0.80 14.73
C ASP A 117 5.94 -0.50 15.83
N SER A 118 6.25 -0.75 17.10
CA SER A 118 5.35 -0.45 18.22
C SER A 118 6.12 0.24 19.33
N SER A 119 5.55 1.30 19.90
CA SER A 119 6.11 1.99 21.07
C SER A 119 6.29 1.06 22.27
N ILE A 120 5.40 0.07 22.42
CA ILE A 120 5.40 -0.90 23.54
C ILE A 120 6.17 -2.19 23.27
N GLY A 121 6.69 -2.41 22.05
CA GLY A 121 7.39 -3.66 21.71
C GLY A 121 6.47 -4.89 21.47
N HIS A 122 5.14 -4.70 21.50
CA HIS A 122 4.15 -5.76 21.40
C HIS A 122 3.07 -5.46 20.35
N SER A 123 2.44 -6.53 19.85
CA SER A 123 1.33 -6.48 18.89
C SER A 123 0.07 -7.12 19.49
N SER A 124 -1.10 -6.69 19.00
CA SER A 124 -2.40 -7.23 19.39
C SER A 124 -2.65 -8.64 18.86
N ILE A 125 -1.91 -9.09 17.84
CA ILE A 125 -2.03 -10.44 17.29
C ILE A 125 -0.84 -11.32 17.67
N PRO A 126 -1.03 -12.66 17.70
CA PRO A 126 0.05 -13.58 18.03
C PRO A 126 1.25 -13.49 17.08
N GLN A 127 2.46 -13.66 17.61
CA GLN A 127 3.70 -13.64 16.83
C GLN A 127 3.72 -14.69 15.72
N THR A 128 3.03 -15.83 15.89
CA THR A 128 2.85 -16.86 14.86
C THR A 128 2.08 -16.35 13.64
N ALA A 129 1.07 -15.50 13.85
CA ALA A 129 0.31 -14.86 12.77
C ALA A 129 1.17 -13.85 12.02
N ILE A 130 1.93 -13.01 12.75
CA ILE A 130 2.86 -12.03 12.15
C ILE A 130 3.91 -12.74 11.29
N ARG A 131 4.52 -13.81 11.82
CA ARG A 131 5.47 -14.65 11.07
C ARG A 131 4.85 -15.23 9.80
N THR A 132 3.58 -15.64 9.85
CA THR A 132 2.87 -16.15 8.67
C THR A 132 2.66 -15.04 7.62
N ILE A 133 2.27 -13.83 8.04
CA ILE A 133 2.09 -12.69 7.14
C ILE A 133 3.43 -12.32 6.50
N ARG A 134 4.50 -12.17 7.30
CA ARG A 134 5.85 -11.88 6.80
C ARG A 134 6.34 -12.95 5.82
N ARG A 135 6.05 -14.23 6.09
CA ARG A 135 6.38 -15.32 5.16
C ARG A 135 5.67 -15.13 3.81
N ILE A 136 4.36 -14.87 3.81
CA ILE A 136 3.61 -14.68 2.56
C ILE A 136 4.15 -13.46 1.79
N LEU A 137 4.40 -12.33 2.47
CA LEU A 137 4.99 -11.14 1.84
C LEU A 137 6.35 -11.46 1.20
N ARG A 138 7.20 -12.20 1.91
CA ARG A 138 8.51 -12.65 1.39
C ARG A 138 8.37 -13.60 0.20
N ASP A 139 7.43 -14.54 0.24
CA ASP A 139 7.19 -15.48 -0.85
C ASP A 139 6.68 -14.75 -2.11
N MET A 140 5.95 -13.64 -1.94
CA MET A 140 5.58 -12.70 -3.00
C MET A 140 6.70 -11.71 -3.40
N ARG A 141 7.88 -11.82 -2.79
CA ARG A 141 9.03 -10.92 -2.96
C ARG A 141 8.70 -9.45 -2.68
N LEU A 142 7.73 -9.20 -1.79
CA LEU A 142 7.35 -7.86 -1.38
C LEU A 142 8.29 -7.36 -0.28
N VAL A 143 8.83 -6.16 -0.50
CA VAL A 143 9.72 -5.49 0.43
C VAL A 143 9.12 -4.19 0.93
N ASP A 144 9.26 -3.93 2.23
CA ASP A 144 8.79 -2.71 2.89
C ASP A 144 9.72 -1.55 2.52
N THR A 145 9.18 -0.59 1.77
CA THR A 145 9.98 0.52 1.21
C THR A 145 10.61 1.39 2.28
N TRP A 146 9.86 1.70 3.34
CA TRP A 146 10.37 2.54 4.43
C TRP A 146 11.41 1.78 5.25
N ARG A 147 11.13 0.52 5.62
CA ARG A 147 12.06 -0.28 6.45
C ARG A 147 13.38 -0.59 5.74
N ILE A 148 13.43 -0.66 4.41
CA ILE A 148 14.70 -0.82 3.69
C ILE A 148 15.60 0.41 3.87
N LEU A 149 15.06 1.61 3.78
CA LEU A 149 15.84 2.84 3.91
C LEU A 149 16.07 3.22 5.38
N HIS A 150 15.25 2.69 6.29
CA HIS A 150 15.29 2.94 7.73
C HIS A 150 15.32 1.62 8.53
N PRO A 151 16.40 0.81 8.45
CA PRO A 151 16.41 -0.55 8.99
C PRO A 151 16.16 -0.63 10.50
N GLU A 152 16.73 0.31 11.26
CA GLU A 152 16.69 0.31 12.73
C GLU A 152 15.86 1.47 13.30
N ASP A 153 15.53 2.47 12.47
CA ASP A 153 14.80 3.64 12.95
C ASP A 153 13.40 3.25 13.44
N ARG A 154 12.92 4.02 14.42
CA ARG A 154 11.57 3.89 14.97
C ARG A 154 10.80 5.16 14.61
N ASP A 155 9.84 5.00 13.73
CA ASP A 155 8.85 6.03 13.43
C ASP A 155 7.48 5.34 13.19
N TYR A 156 6.41 6.10 13.31
CA TYR A 156 5.06 5.57 13.48
C TYR A 156 4.06 6.24 12.57
N THR A 157 3.10 5.45 12.10
CA THR A 157 2.05 5.92 11.20
C THR A 157 0.73 6.19 11.91
N HIS A 158 0.57 5.80 13.18
CA HIS A 158 -0.69 5.98 13.90
C HIS A 158 -0.46 6.22 15.39
N TYR A 159 -1.29 7.08 15.98
CA TYR A 159 -1.35 7.32 17.41
C TYR A 159 -2.72 6.96 17.99
N SER A 160 -2.74 6.03 18.96
CA SER A 160 -3.93 5.68 19.71
C SER A 160 -4.01 6.51 21.00
N ALA A 161 -4.88 7.50 21.03
CA ALA A 161 -5.11 8.32 22.22
C ALA A 161 -5.63 7.51 23.41
N MET A 162 -6.54 6.55 23.18
CA MET A 162 -7.12 5.70 24.22
C MET A 162 -6.07 4.88 24.98
N HIS A 163 -5.01 4.47 24.28
CA HIS A 163 -3.97 3.63 24.86
C HIS A 163 -2.66 4.37 25.10
N ASN A 164 -2.59 5.66 24.71
CA ASN A 164 -1.39 6.48 24.68
C ASN A 164 -0.21 5.77 24.00
N ARG A 165 -0.42 5.29 22.76
CA ARG A 165 0.53 4.42 22.05
C ARG A 165 0.69 4.82 20.61
N HIS A 166 1.93 4.74 20.15
CA HIS A 166 2.28 4.85 18.74
C HIS A 166 2.55 3.48 18.13
N ALA A 167 2.15 3.31 16.88
CA ALA A 167 2.43 2.12 16.09
C ALA A 167 2.60 2.45 14.60
N ARG A 168 3.46 1.71 13.91
CA ARG A 168 3.59 1.69 12.45
C ARG A 168 2.74 0.54 11.91
N ILE A 169 1.57 0.90 11.38
CA ILE A 169 0.56 -0.05 10.90
C ILE A 169 0.16 0.20 9.44
N ASP A 170 0.69 1.27 8.85
CA ASP A 170 0.52 1.60 7.45
C ASP A 170 1.83 1.29 6.71
N TYR A 171 1.71 0.67 5.54
CA TYR A 171 2.85 0.16 4.80
C TYR A 171 2.71 0.46 3.32
N LEU A 172 3.86 0.70 2.67
CA LEU A 172 4.03 0.65 1.22
C LEU A 172 5.06 -0.42 0.89
N PHE A 173 4.63 -1.46 0.18
CA PHE A 173 5.47 -2.51 -0.35
C PHE A 173 5.61 -2.37 -1.86
N ILE A 174 6.80 -2.72 -2.34
CA ILE A 174 7.07 -2.95 -3.76
C ILE A 174 7.64 -4.35 -3.92
N GLN A 175 7.52 -4.92 -5.12
CA GLN A 175 8.28 -6.10 -5.47
C GLN A 175 9.79 -5.81 -5.51
N GLN A 176 10.58 -6.79 -5.10
CA GLN A 176 12.03 -6.68 -4.97
C GLN A 176 12.71 -6.20 -6.28
N GLU A 177 12.18 -6.58 -7.44
CA GLU A 177 12.66 -6.20 -8.76
C GLU A 177 12.55 -4.69 -9.04
N GLU A 178 11.61 -4.02 -8.38
CA GLU A 178 11.42 -2.57 -8.48
C GLU A 178 12.31 -1.78 -7.53
N LEU A 179 13.04 -2.45 -6.61
CA LEU A 179 13.83 -1.79 -5.59
C LEU A 179 14.92 -0.88 -6.16
N GLN A 180 15.51 -1.26 -7.30
CA GLN A 180 16.52 -0.44 -8.00
C GLN A 180 16.01 0.94 -8.43
N ARG A 181 14.69 1.12 -8.52
CA ARG A 181 14.05 2.39 -8.88
C ARG A 181 13.63 3.19 -7.66
N LEU A 182 13.71 2.65 -6.44
CA LEU A 182 13.33 3.37 -5.23
C LEU A 182 14.36 4.46 -4.94
N LEU A 183 13.90 5.71 -4.86
CA LEU A 183 14.74 6.88 -4.62
C LEU A 183 14.58 7.43 -3.20
N GLU A 184 13.39 7.27 -2.61
CA GLU A 184 13.04 7.82 -1.30
C GLU A 184 11.84 7.05 -0.74
N ALA A 185 11.79 6.89 0.58
CA ALA A 185 10.62 6.41 1.30
C ALA A 185 10.58 7.13 2.66
N ASP A 186 9.41 7.60 3.06
CA ASP A 186 9.27 8.47 4.23
C ASP A 186 7.87 8.34 4.87
N ILE A 187 7.75 8.70 6.14
CA ILE A 187 6.48 8.81 6.86
C ILE A 187 6.17 10.29 7.04
N ARG A 188 5.08 10.74 6.42
CA ARG A 188 4.72 12.16 6.36
C ARG A 188 3.50 12.44 7.24
N PRO A 189 3.57 13.39 8.18
CA PRO A 189 2.42 13.77 9.01
C PRO A 189 1.23 14.22 8.16
N THR A 190 0.04 13.77 8.55
CA THR A 190 -1.22 14.17 7.89
C THR A 190 -2.10 14.92 8.90
N PRO A 191 -2.12 16.27 8.91
CA PRO A 191 -2.77 17.04 9.98
C PRO A 191 -4.27 16.78 10.20
N TRP A 192 -4.95 16.23 9.20
CA TRP A 192 -6.40 15.94 9.22
C TRP A 192 -6.71 14.45 9.41
N SER A 193 -5.73 13.63 9.78
CA SER A 193 -5.90 12.21 10.10
C SER A 193 -5.08 11.85 11.33
N ASP A 194 -5.58 10.88 12.09
CA ASP A 194 -4.84 10.13 13.11
C ASP A 194 -3.76 9.19 12.52
N HIS A 195 -3.72 9.07 11.19
CA HIS A 195 -2.70 8.35 10.45
C HIS A 195 -1.75 9.29 9.68
N SER A 196 -0.44 9.04 9.77
CA SER A 196 0.57 9.61 8.87
C SER A 196 0.59 8.86 7.55
N ALA A 197 0.84 9.57 6.45
CA ALA A 197 0.94 8.97 5.13
C ALA A 197 2.32 8.32 4.93
N VAL A 198 2.34 7.07 4.50
CA VAL A 198 3.57 6.47 3.98
C VAL A 198 3.77 6.93 2.55
N TYR A 199 4.96 7.42 2.25
CA TYR A 199 5.36 7.97 0.96
C TYR A 199 6.52 7.19 0.39
N MET A 200 6.54 7.04 -0.93
CA MET A 200 7.72 6.59 -1.67
C MET A 200 7.85 7.38 -2.97
N ARG A 201 9.09 7.60 -3.41
CA ARG A 201 9.42 8.16 -4.71
C ARG A 201 10.23 7.14 -5.48
N MET A 202 9.84 6.92 -6.73
CA MET A 202 10.52 5.98 -7.61
C MET A 202 10.90 6.67 -8.91
N GLU A 203 12.01 6.22 -9.51
CA GLU A 203 12.39 6.62 -10.86
C GLU A 203 11.31 6.18 -11.85
N SER A 204 10.94 7.06 -12.77
CA SER A 204 9.89 6.80 -13.76
C SER A 204 10.28 5.64 -14.67
N PRO A 205 9.36 4.73 -15.04
CA PRO A 205 9.69 3.67 -16.00
C PRO A 205 9.90 4.25 -17.42
N LEU A 206 9.47 5.50 -17.63
CA LEU A 206 9.70 6.26 -18.86
C LEU A 206 11.08 6.92 -18.90
N TYR A 207 11.83 6.92 -17.78
CA TYR A 207 13.15 7.53 -17.75
C TYR A 207 14.14 6.71 -18.59
N ARG A 208 14.55 7.27 -19.72
CA ARG A 208 15.70 6.79 -20.49
C ARG A 208 16.86 7.75 -20.24
N PRO A 209 17.91 7.36 -19.49
CA PRO A 209 19.09 8.21 -19.41
C PRO A 209 19.66 8.38 -20.81
N THR A 210 19.82 9.63 -21.25
CA THR A 210 20.60 9.92 -22.45
C THR A 210 22.02 9.45 -22.18
N ARG A 211 22.40 8.27 -22.69
CA ARG A 211 23.80 7.85 -22.70
C ARG A 211 24.56 8.80 -23.63
N THR A 212 25.09 9.88 -23.10
CA THR A 212 26.22 10.57 -23.71
C THR A 212 27.40 9.60 -23.62
N ILE A 213 27.63 8.86 -24.71
CA ILE A 213 28.86 8.09 -24.89
C ILE A 213 29.94 9.15 -25.08
N TRP A 214 30.67 9.46 -24.02
CA TRP A 214 31.90 10.22 -24.12
C TRP A 214 32.84 9.47 -25.05
N ARG A 215 33.14 10.06 -26.21
CA ARG A 215 34.25 9.63 -27.05
C ARG A 215 35.45 10.48 -26.65
N LEU A 216 36.53 9.84 -26.26
CA LEU A 216 37.82 10.48 -26.10
C LEU A 216 38.31 10.86 -27.51
N ASN A 217 38.62 12.14 -27.74
CA ASN A 217 39.34 12.59 -28.92
C ASN A 217 40.84 12.37 -28.74
#